data_AF-A0AAD7U723-F1
#
_entry.id   AF-A0AAD7U723-F1
#
_cell.length_a   1.000
_cell.length_b   1.000
_cell.length_c   1.000
_cell.angle_alpha   90.00
_cell.angle_beta   90.00
_cell.angle_gamma   90.00
#
_symmetry.space_group_name_H-M   'P 1'
#
loop_
_entity.id
_entity.type
_entity.pdbx_description
1 polymer ?
#
loop_
_entity_poly.entity_id
_entity_poly.type
_entity_poly.pdbx_seq_one_letter_code
_entity_poly.pdbx_strand_id
1 'polypeptide(L)'
;MVRFSSHQSSDDLAALVDGRVLGAGFRKSRPELGTPAKVGAVRWLASGMWAQSTGFLTTCRVVVPSLVAGALAVTLFSRVCRAAAPRLTRQLGASNPLVLQTIPLLGLVFSVFTNNTFQAMYEQQEAALLALFREVSCAKSLVEQLTLVLGGASEPACVAALRCVQRYASRDLRRRSDQSAAQLKLAIGDRIPDPLEELLYLSSVGAPSEHVYATVKDLRAARAARLGALERKLPPIQFVLLYALASALLAALVLQTSAAIAAGTSSTHLRFETTVFALLAVALVACLRILQDIWSPKSGAYNVDAVLVTCVMGLERQLDDLLILRE
;
A
#
# COMPACT_ATOMS: atom_id res chain seq x y z
N MET A 1 -28.41 8.12 11.37
CA MET A 1 -28.27 7.33 12.62
C MET A 1 -28.57 5.88 12.26
N VAL A 2 -27.54 5.12 11.89
CA VAL A 2 -27.67 3.74 11.37
C VAL A 2 -26.84 2.85 12.27
N ARG A 3 -27.49 1.96 13.01
CA ARG A 3 -26.89 0.94 13.88
C ARG A 3 -26.32 -0.17 13.00
N PHE A 4 -25.00 -0.37 13.04
CA PHE A 4 -24.40 -1.62 12.61
C PHE A 4 -24.41 -2.61 13.77
N SER A 5 -25.11 -3.73 13.55
CA SER A 5 -25.18 -4.88 14.44
C SER A 5 -23.95 -5.74 14.21
N SER A 6 -23.06 -5.82 15.19
CA SER A 6 -21.92 -6.75 15.24
C SER A 6 -22.30 -7.96 16.08
N HIS A 7 -22.73 -9.05 15.45
CA HIS A 7 -22.76 -10.38 16.06
C HIS A 7 -23.00 -11.44 14.98
N GLN A 8 -21.92 -11.90 14.32
CA GLN A 8 -21.87 -13.26 13.77
C GLN A 8 -20.45 -13.58 13.27
N SER A 9 -20.05 -14.83 13.48
CA SER A 9 -18.81 -15.46 13.00
C SER A 9 -17.57 -15.32 13.90
N SER A 10 -17.72 -15.67 15.18
CA SER A 10 -16.61 -16.20 16.00
C SER A 10 -16.65 -17.74 16.10
N ASP A 11 -17.75 -18.37 15.69
CA ASP A 11 -17.95 -19.82 15.83
C ASP A 11 -17.49 -20.61 14.59
N ASP A 12 -17.32 -19.96 13.43
CA ASP A 12 -16.85 -20.62 12.20
C ASP A 12 -15.33 -20.86 12.16
N LEU A 13 -14.57 -20.18 13.02
CA LEU A 13 -13.10 -20.33 13.10
C LEU A 13 -12.65 -21.51 13.97
N ALA A 14 -13.54 -22.06 14.81
CA ALA A 14 -13.23 -23.21 15.66
C ALA A 14 -13.40 -24.56 14.93
N ALA A 15 -14.15 -24.60 13.83
CA ALA A 15 -14.41 -25.83 13.06
C ALA A 15 -13.31 -26.18 12.04
N LEU A 16 -12.34 -25.30 11.80
CA LEU A 16 -11.27 -25.51 10.82
C LEU A 16 -9.95 -26.04 11.43
N VAL A 17 -9.87 -26.19 12.77
CA VAL A 17 -8.63 -26.53 13.48
C VAL A 17 -8.57 -28.01 13.90
N ASP A 18 -9.68 -28.75 13.86
CA ASP A 18 -9.71 -30.15 14.28
C ASP A 18 -10.12 -31.09 13.14
N GLY A 19 -9.11 -31.61 12.43
CA GLY A 19 -9.27 -32.51 11.29
C GLY A 19 -8.11 -33.48 11.17
N ARG A 20 -7.92 -34.31 12.21
CA ARG A 20 -7.11 -35.54 12.11
C ARG A 20 -7.85 -36.59 11.28
N VAL A 21 -7.04 -37.37 10.54
CA VAL A 21 -7.13 -38.80 10.21
C VAL A 21 -7.17 -39.12 8.70
N LEU A 22 -6.32 -40.11 8.36
CA LEU A 22 -6.03 -40.81 7.07
C LEU A 22 -4.91 -40.16 6.24
N GLY A 23 -3.67 -40.65 6.18
CA GLY A 23 -3.14 -41.99 6.43
C GLY A 23 -3.03 -42.78 5.12
N ALA A 24 -2.05 -42.46 4.27
CA ALA A 24 -1.52 -43.37 3.23
C ALA A 24 -0.13 -42.90 2.79
N GLY A 25 0.78 -43.87 2.61
CA GLY A 25 2.23 -43.68 2.68
C GLY A 25 2.86 -42.82 1.58
N PHE A 26 3.75 -41.92 2.01
CA PHE A 26 4.69 -41.25 1.13
C PHE A 26 6.11 -41.77 1.41
N ARG A 27 6.63 -42.49 0.41
CA ARG A 27 7.97 -43.08 0.36
C ARG A 27 9.00 -41.94 0.39
N LYS A 28 9.87 -41.96 1.40
CA LYS A 28 10.91 -40.96 1.65
C LYS A 28 12.08 -41.16 0.66
N SER A 29 12.04 -40.49 -0.48
CA SER A 29 13.18 -40.37 -1.39
C SER A 29 14.18 -39.35 -0.82
N ARG A 30 15.40 -39.79 -0.50
CA ARG A 30 16.54 -38.90 -0.23
C ARG A 30 16.84 -38.07 -1.48
N PRO A 31 17.01 -36.74 -1.39
CA PRO A 31 17.77 -36.02 -2.39
C PRO A 31 19.25 -36.09 -2.03
N GLU A 32 20.04 -36.62 -2.96
CA GLU A 32 21.49 -36.53 -2.92
C GLU A 32 21.93 -35.06 -3.03
N LEU A 33 22.93 -34.74 -2.22
CA LEU A 33 23.46 -33.41 -1.98
C LEU A 33 24.40 -33.01 -3.13
N GLY A 34 23.84 -32.54 -4.25
CA GLY A 34 24.57 -31.87 -5.32
C GLY A 34 24.57 -30.36 -5.10
N THR A 35 25.73 -29.78 -4.77
CA THR A 35 25.96 -28.36 -4.52
C THR A 35 25.55 -27.43 -5.68
N PRO A 36 24.72 -26.39 -5.43
CA PRO A 36 25.12 -25.03 -5.79
C PRO A 36 24.74 -23.99 -4.70
N ALA A 37 25.20 -24.17 -3.46
CA ALA A 37 24.89 -23.26 -2.35
C ALA A 37 25.56 -21.86 -2.46
N LYS A 38 26.56 -21.67 -3.33
CA LYS A 38 27.29 -20.40 -3.43
C LYS A 38 26.59 -19.32 -4.27
N VAL A 39 25.72 -19.69 -5.21
CA VAL A 39 25.00 -18.71 -6.05
C VAL A 39 23.76 -18.15 -5.32
N GLY A 40 23.15 -18.95 -4.43
CA GLY A 40 22.00 -18.51 -3.62
C GLY A 40 22.36 -17.49 -2.54
N ALA A 41 23.51 -17.66 -1.87
CA ALA A 41 23.93 -16.80 -0.76
C ALA A 41 24.28 -15.36 -1.19
N VAL A 42 24.96 -15.21 -2.33
CA VAL A 42 25.32 -13.88 -2.88
C VAL A 42 24.07 -13.14 -3.36
N ARG A 43 23.05 -13.87 -3.87
CA ARG A 43 21.81 -13.28 -4.36
C ARG A 43 20.86 -12.88 -3.23
N TRP A 44 20.86 -13.60 -2.10
CA TRP A 44 20.13 -13.23 -0.89
C TRP A 44 20.70 -11.94 -0.25
N LEU A 45 22.03 -11.80 -0.22
CA LEU A 45 22.72 -10.57 0.18
C LEU A 45 22.38 -9.39 -0.74
N ALA A 46 22.32 -9.62 -2.05
CA ALA A 46 21.88 -8.60 -3.00
C ALA A 46 20.43 -8.18 -2.74
N SER A 47 19.48 -9.11 -2.55
CA SER A 47 18.09 -8.76 -2.24
C SER A 47 17.92 -8.02 -0.91
N GLY A 48 18.75 -8.30 0.10
CA GLY A 48 18.80 -7.53 1.34
C GLY A 48 19.31 -6.10 1.14
N MET A 49 20.33 -5.91 0.30
CA MET A 49 20.87 -4.58 -0.02
C MET A 49 19.90 -3.70 -0.82
N TRP A 50 19.13 -4.27 -1.74
CA TRP A 50 18.10 -3.50 -2.48
C TRP A 50 16.94 -3.07 -1.57
N ALA A 51 16.52 -3.93 -0.63
CA ALA A 51 15.51 -3.60 0.38
C ALA A 51 15.98 -2.51 1.37
N GLN A 52 17.28 -2.43 1.66
CA GLN A 52 17.85 -1.38 2.51
C GLN A 52 17.95 -0.02 1.79
N SER A 53 18.22 0.00 0.48
CA SER A 53 18.34 1.25 -0.28
C SER A 53 17.00 1.96 -0.51
N THR A 54 15.90 1.21 -0.65
CA THR A 54 14.55 1.79 -0.83
C THR A 54 14.06 2.43 0.46
N GLY A 55 14.34 1.81 1.62
CA GLY A 55 14.07 2.39 2.93
C GLY A 55 14.75 3.75 3.12
N PHE A 56 16.04 3.84 2.81
CA PHE A 56 16.80 5.10 2.96
C PHE A 56 16.23 6.24 2.09
N LEU A 57 15.92 5.96 0.82
CA LEU A 57 15.33 6.96 -0.08
C LEU A 57 13.96 7.43 0.40
N THR A 58 13.14 6.54 0.96
CA THR A 58 11.82 6.91 1.52
C THR A 58 11.95 7.73 2.79
N THR A 59 12.89 7.38 3.69
CA THR A 59 13.19 8.19 4.88
C THR A 59 13.66 9.59 4.50
N CYS A 60 14.55 9.73 3.50
CA CYS A 60 14.99 11.04 3.02
C CYS A 60 13.83 11.87 2.44
N ARG A 61 12.89 11.26 1.71
CA ARG A 61 11.72 11.97 1.15
C ARG A 61 10.78 12.54 2.20
N VAL A 62 10.72 11.93 3.39
CA VAL A 62 9.89 12.42 4.50
C VAL A 62 10.66 13.40 5.40
N VAL A 63 11.90 13.05 5.76
CA VAL A 63 12.70 13.80 6.74
C VAL A 63 13.25 15.09 6.15
N VAL A 64 13.69 15.11 4.89
CA VAL A 64 14.28 16.33 4.30
C VAL A 64 13.25 17.47 4.22
N PRO A 65 12.02 17.27 3.68
CA PRO A 65 11.03 18.33 3.64
C PRO A 65 10.58 18.81 5.02
N SER A 66 10.50 17.92 6.01
CA SER A 66 10.10 18.30 7.37
C SER A 66 11.18 19.16 8.05
N LEU A 67 12.46 18.81 7.90
CA LEU A 67 13.57 19.62 8.39
C LEU A 67 13.66 20.98 7.69
N VAL A 68 13.48 21.02 6.37
CA VAL A 68 13.44 22.29 5.60
C VAL A 68 12.28 23.15 6.08
N ALA A 69 11.09 22.58 6.28
CA ALA A 69 9.95 23.28 6.83
C ALA A 69 10.22 23.81 8.24
N GLY A 70 10.90 23.04 9.10
CA GLY A 70 11.32 23.48 10.43
C GLY A 70 12.30 24.65 10.40
N ALA A 71 13.33 24.59 9.56
CA ALA A 71 14.30 25.67 9.38
C ALA A 71 13.64 26.97 8.85
N LEU A 72 12.74 26.83 7.87
CA LEU A 72 11.91 27.93 7.38
C LEU A 72 10.99 28.47 8.46
N ALA A 73 10.37 27.61 9.28
CA ALA A 73 9.52 28.00 10.37
C ALA A 73 10.27 28.87 11.40
N VAL A 74 11.49 28.48 11.81
CA VAL A 74 12.30 29.27 12.75
C VAL A 74 12.57 30.69 12.22
N THR A 75 12.89 30.82 10.93
CA THR A 75 13.27 32.12 10.34
C THR A 75 12.05 32.99 10.02
N LEU A 76 10.96 32.40 9.55
CA LEU A 76 9.75 33.12 9.15
C LEU A 76 8.86 33.48 10.34
N PHE A 77 8.75 32.60 11.34
CA PHE A 77 7.80 32.76 12.44
C PHE A 77 7.99 34.09 13.19
N SER A 78 9.23 34.40 13.59
CA SER A 78 9.52 35.66 14.29
C SER A 78 9.21 36.90 13.44
N ARG A 79 9.43 36.83 12.12
CA ARG A 79 9.15 37.95 11.20
C ARG A 79 7.66 38.16 11.04
N VAL A 80 6.92 37.07 10.83
CA VAL A 80 5.46 37.09 10.64
C VAL A 80 4.78 37.57 11.92
N CYS A 81 5.16 37.08 13.10
CA CYS A 81 4.55 37.50 14.37
C CYS A 81 4.75 38.99 14.64
N ARG A 82 5.94 39.54 14.39
CA ARG A 82 6.20 40.98 14.54
C ARG A 82 5.43 41.83 13.54
N ALA A 83 5.28 41.35 12.30
CA ALA A 83 4.51 42.05 11.28
C ALA A 83 2.99 42.00 11.55
N ALA A 84 2.50 40.92 12.16
CA ALA A 84 1.08 40.72 12.49
C ALA A 84 0.67 41.45 13.77
N ALA A 85 1.57 41.56 14.76
CA ALA A 85 1.32 42.19 16.05
C ALA A 85 0.58 43.54 15.97
N PRO A 86 1.05 44.56 15.22
CA PRO A 86 0.40 45.88 15.17
C PRO A 86 -0.99 45.86 14.51
N ARG A 87 -1.28 44.86 13.68
CA ARG A 87 -2.61 44.69 13.05
C ARG A 87 -3.59 44.09 14.05
N LEU A 88 -3.15 43.10 14.83
CA LEU A 88 -3.97 42.49 15.87
C LEU A 88 -4.29 43.45 17.01
N THR A 89 -3.35 44.30 17.44
CA THR A 89 -3.59 45.27 18.52
C THR A 89 -4.74 46.22 18.17
N ARG A 90 -4.92 46.55 16.88
CA ARG A 90 -5.99 47.43 16.41
C ARG A 90 -7.35 46.76 16.31
N GLN A 91 -7.40 45.43 16.13
CA GLN A 91 -8.64 44.74 15.78
C GLN A 91 -9.23 43.88 16.89
N LEU A 92 -8.41 43.20 17.70
CA LEU A 92 -8.92 42.12 18.56
C LEU A 92 -8.98 42.46 20.06
N GLY A 93 -8.27 43.49 20.54
CA GLY A 93 -8.09 43.66 21.99
C GLY A 93 -7.31 42.46 22.60
N ALA A 94 -6.56 42.68 23.66
CA ALA A 94 -5.51 41.74 24.09
C ALA A 94 -6.01 40.39 24.66
N SER A 95 -7.32 40.11 24.71
CA SER A 95 -7.86 39.05 25.58
C SER A 95 -9.13 38.39 25.04
N ASN A 96 -9.09 37.84 23.82
CA ASN A 96 -10.17 36.97 23.36
C ASN A 96 -9.91 35.51 23.80
N PRO A 97 -10.71 34.94 24.74
CA PRO A 97 -10.50 33.58 25.24
C PRO A 97 -10.66 32.52 24.15
N LEU A 98 -11.36 32.86 23.06
CA LEU A 98 -11.52 32.01 21.88
C LEU A 98 -10.18 31.68 21.21
N VAL A 99 -9.21 32.59 21.21
CA VAL A 99 -7.89 32.35 20.58
C VAL A 99 -7.12 31.25 21.32
N LEU A 100 -7.20 31.24 22.66
CA LEU A 100 -6.52 30.26 23.52
C LEU A 100 -7.12 28.84 23.39
N GLN A 101 -8.44 28.73 23.17
CA GLN A 101 -9.12 27.43 23.01
C GLN A 101 -9.02 26.86 21.57
N THR A 102 -8.66 27.69 20.60
CA THR A 102 -8.64 27.29 19.17
C THR A 102 -7.57 26.23 18.88
N ILE A 103 -6.38 26.35 19.47
CA ILE A 103 -5.26 25.41 19.23
C ILE A 103 -5.58 23.98 19.70
N PRO A 104 -5.98 23.73 20.97
CA PRO A 104 -6.29 22.37 21.40
C PRO A 104 -7.46 21.76 20.64
N LEU A 105 -8.47 22.56 20.28
CA LEU A 105 -9.60 22.10 19.47
C LEU A 105 -9.17 21.71 18.05
N LEU A 106 -8.42 22.57 17.34
CA LEU A 106 -7.89 22.25 16.02
C LEU A 106 -6.93 21.06 16.07
N GLY A 107 -6.11 20.95 17.11
CA GLY A 107 -5.21 19.82 17.32
C GLY A 107 -5.95 18.51 17.53
N LEU A 108 -7.03 18.51 18.30
CA LEU A 108 -7.89 17.34 18.51
C LEU A 108 -8.57 16.91 17.21
N VAL A 109 -9.19 17.87 16.49
CA VAL A 109 -9.82 17.59 15.20
C VAL A 109 -8.76 17.05 14.23
N PHE A 110 -7.55 17.62 14.20
CA PHE A 110 -6.47 17.16 13.33
C PHE A 110 -6.05 15.73 13.65
N SER A 111 -5.89 15.40 14.93
CA SER A 111 -5.55 14.06 15.37
C SER A 111 -6.62 13.03 14.97
N VAL A 112 -7.90 13.35 15.19
CA VAL A 112 -9.03 12.46 14.84
C VAL A 112 -9.11 12.23 13.32
N PHE A 113 -9.02 13.30 12.52
CA PHE A 113 -9.06 13.18 11.07
C PHE A 113 -7.85 12.42 10.53
N THR A 114 -6.65 12.69 11.06
CA THR A 114 -5.42 11.99 10.67
C THR A 114 -5.50 10.51 11.00
N ASN A 115 -5.95 10.15 12.21
CA ASN A 115 -6.09 8.75 12.63
C ASN A 115 -7.10 7.99 11.75
N ASN A 116 -8.28 8.59 11.49
CA ASN A 116 -9.28 7.96 10.62
C ASN A 116 -8.72 7.77 9.20
N THR A 117 -8.04 8.79 8.67
CA THR A 117 -7.38 8.72 7.35
C THR A 117 -6.34 7.61 7.31
N PHE A 118 -5.52 7.48 8.35
CA PHE A 118 -4.51 6.44 8.46
C PHE A 118 -5.12 5.04 8.52
N GLN A 119 -6.15 4.84 9.36
CA GLN A 119 -6.86 3.55 9.46
C GLN A 119 -7.45 3.12 8.12
N ALA A 120 -8.16 4.02 7.43
CA ALA A 120 -8.76 3.73 6.14
C ALA A 120 -7.72 3.36 5.07
N MET A 121 -6.55 4.03 5.07
CA MET A 121 -5.46 3.67 4.17
C MET A 121 -4.84 2.32 4.51
N TYR A 122 -4.65 2.04 5.80
CA TYR A 122 -4.09 0.78 6.26
C TYR A 122 -4.98 -0.40 5.88
N GLU A 123 -6.28 -0.32 6.15
CA GLU A 123 -7.26 -1.33 5.75
C GLU A 123 -7.28 -1.55 4.23
N GLN A 124 -7.15 -0.47 3.45
CA GLN A 124 -7.05 -0.56 2.00
C GLN A 124 -5.78 -1.31 1.55
N GLN A 125 -4.63 -1.01 2.17
CA GLN A 125 -3.37 -1.70 1.87
C GLN A 125 -3.43 -3.18 2.25
N GLU A 126 -3.99 -3.51 3.40
CA GLU A 126 -4.19 -4.88 3.85
C GLU A 126 -5.09 -5.66 2.87
N ALA A 127 -6.22 -5.08 2.47
CA ALA A 127 -7.12 -5.68 1.49
C ALA A 127 -6.43 -5.92 0.14
N ALA A 128 -5.58 -4.98 -0.31
CA ALA A 128 -4.81 -5.11 -1.54
C ALA A 128 -3.77 -6.24 -1.45
N LEU A 129 -3.07 -6.36 -0.32
CA LEU A 129 -2.12 -7.44 -0.06
C LEU A 129 -2.80 -8.81 -0.02
N LEU A 130 -3.91 -8.94 0.71
CA LEU A 130 -4.66 -10.20 0.80
C LEU A 130 -5.22 -10.63 -0.56
N ALA A 131 -5.75 -9.68 -1.34
CA ALA A 131 -6.24 -9.96 -2.69
C ALA A 131 -5.11 -10.41 -3.62
N LEU A 132 -3.93 -9.78 -3.52
CA LEU A 132 -2.75 -10.19 -4.27
C LEU A 132 -2.30 -11.61 -3.92
N PHE A 133 -2.19 -11.93 -2.63
CA PHE A 133 -1.80 -13.28 -2.20
C PHE A 133 -2.78 -14.34 -2.68
N ARG A 134 -4.09 -14.05 -2.65
CA ARG A 134 -5.11 -14.94 -3.22
C ARG A 134 -4.91 -15.14 -4.72
N GLU A 135 -4.71 -14.07 -5.48
CA GLU A 135 -4.50 -14.15 -6.94
C GLU A 135 -3.26 -14.99 -7.30
N VAL A 136 -2.12 -14.76 -6.63
CA VAL A 136 -0.90 -15.54 -6.85
C VAL A 136 -1.09 -17.01 -6.47
N SER A 137 -1.80 -17.27 -5.36
CA SER A 137 -2.07 -18.65 -4.91
C SER A 137 -2.98 -19.39 -5.88
N CYS A 138 -4.03 -18.73 -6.40
CA CYS A 138 -4.88 -19.28 -7.46
C CYS A 138 -4.08 -19.53 -8.74
N ALA A 139 -3.22 -18.60 -9.15
CA ALA A 139 -2.38 -18.77 -10.34
C ALA A 139 -1.42 -19.96 -10.20
N LYS A 140 -0.82 -20.15 -9.02
CA LYS A 140 0.02 -21.32 -8.74
C LYS A 140 -0.77 -22.63 -8.77
N SER A 141 -1.94 -22.65 -8.13
CA SER A 141 -2.81 -23.83 -8.15
C SER A 141 -3.26 -24.17 -9.58
N LEU A 142 -3.53 -23.16 -10.41
CA LEU A 142 -3.86 -23.34 -11.82
C LEU A 142 -2.70 -23.99 -12.59
N VAL A 143 -1.45 -23.57 -12.37
CA VAL A 143 -0.27 -24.21 -12.99
C VAL A 143 -0.18 -25.69 -12.61
N GLU A 144 -0.33 -26.01 -11.34
CA GLU A 144 -0.29 -27.39 -10.84
C GLU A 144 -1.43 -28.23 -11.46
N GLN A 145 -2.66 -27.71 -11.49
CA GLN A 145 -3.79 -28.39 -12.10
C GLN A 145 -3.62 -28.60 -13.61
N LEU A 146 -3.10 -27.61 -14.35
CA LEU A 146 -2.85 -27.75 -15.78
C LEU A 146 -1.81 -28.84 -16.07
N THR A 147 -0.77 -28.95 -15.23
CA THR A 147 0.21 -30.04 -15.37
C THR A 147 -0.37 -31.41 -15.07
N LEU A 148 -1.31 -31.51 -14.12
CA LEU A 148 -1.94 -32.79 -13.76
C LEU A 148 -3.00 -33.24 -14.77
N VAL A 149 -3.85 -32.32 -15.22
CA VAL A 149 -5.02 -32.63 -16.05
C VAL A 149 -4.63 -32.86 -17.51
N LEU A 150 -3.71 -32.07 -18.06
CA LEU A 150 -3.34 -32.14 -19.48
C LEU A 150 -2.22 -33.15 -19.75
N GLY A 151 -2.06 -34.17 -18.89
CA GLY A 151 -1.13 -35.28 -19.12
C GLY A 151 0.35 -34.96 -18.90
N GLY A 152 0.66 -33.91 -18.13
CA GLY A 152 2.04 -33.51 -17.83
C GLY A 152 2.64 -32.49 -18.79
N ALA A 153 3.82 -31.99 -18.44
CA ALA A 153 4.50 -30.93 -19.17
C ALA A 153 4.93 -31.31 -20.61
N SER A 154 4.88 -32.60 -20.99
CA SER A 154 5.24 -33.13 -22.31
C SER A 154 4.15 -33.02 -23.36
N GLU A 155 2.90 -32.73 -23.01
CA GLU A 155 1.82 -32.58 -23.98
C GLU A 155 1.84 -31.16 -24.60
N PRO A 156 1.64 -31.01 -25.94
CA PRO A 156 1.67 -29.70 -26.58
C PRO A 156 0.55 -28.78 -26.09
N ALA A 157 -0.61 -29.35 -25.73
CA ALA A 157 -1.72 -28.62 -25.14
C ALA A 157 -1.37 -28.03 -23.75
N CYS A 158 -0.67 -28.80 -22.92
CA CYS A 158 -0.19 -28.33 -21.61
C CYS A 158 0.79 -27.15 -21.76
N VAL A 159 1.75 -27.23 -22.69
CA VAL A 159 2.69 -26.14 -22.94
C VAL A 159 2.02 -24.88 -23.47
N ALA A 160 1.03 -25.02 -24.38
CA ALA A 160 0.24 -23.88 -24.83
C ALA A 160 -0.48 -23.21 -23.65
N ALA A 161 -1.08 -24.00 -22.76
CA ALA A 161 -1.77 -23.52 -21.56
C ALA A 161 -0.81 -22.83 -20.56
N LEU A 162 0.35 -23.43 -20.28
CA LEU A 162 1.38 -22.84 -19.40
C LEU A 162 1.91 -21.51 -19.97
N ARG A 163 2.08 -21.40 -21.29
CA ARG A 163 2.44 -20.13 -21.94
C ARG A 163 1.36 -19.06 -21.79
N CYS A 164 0.08 -19.42 -21.75
CA CYS A 164 -1.00 -18.46 -21.44
C CYS A 164 -0.89 -17.95 -20.00
N VAL A 165 -0.61 -18.83 -19.04
CA VAL A 165 -0.38 -18.44 -17.64
C VAL A 165 0.89 -17.59 -17.49
N GLN A 166 1.96 -17.90 -18.23
CA GLN A 166 3.17 -17.08 -18.26
C GLN A 166 2.92 -15.69 -18.84
N ARG A 167 2.12 -15.59 -19.93
CA ARG A 167 1.66 -14.30 -20.48
C ARG A 167 0.83 -13.54 -19.45
N TYR A 168 -0.04 -14.21 -18.71
CA TYR A 168 -0.79 -13.61 -17.61
C TYR A 168 0.12 -13.09 -16.49
N ALA A 169 1.06 -13.90 -15.99
CA ALA A 169 1.96 -13.50 -14.92
C ALA A 169 2.83 -12.29 -15.32
N SER A 170 3.47 -12.37 -16.49
CA SER A 170 4.44 -11.38 -16.97
C SER A 170 3.80 -10.08 -17.48
N ARG A 171 2.60 -10.14 -18.09
CA ARG A 171 1.94 -8.95 -18.65
C ARG A 171 0.86 -8.40 -17.74
N ASP A 172 0.07 -9.25 -17.10
CA ASP A 172 -1.12 -8.84 -16.36
C ASP A 172 -0.87 -8.68 -14.86
N LEU A 173 -0.22 -9.64 -14.20
CA LEU A 173 0.13 -9.48 -12.79
C LEU A 173 1.16 -8.36 -12.62
N ARG A 174 2.19 -8.35 -13.48
CA ARG A 174 3.34 -7.44 -13.34
C ARG A 174 3.10 -6.01 -13.79
N ARG A 175 2.31 -5.77 -14.87
CA ARG A 175 2.05 -4.38 -15.36
C ARG A 175 0.87 -3.71 -14.69
N ARG A 176 -0.06 -4.45 -14.07
CA ARG A 176 -1.33 -3.87 -13.57
C ARG A 176 -1.32 -3.44 -12.11
N SER A 177 -0.17 -3.31 -11.46
CA SER A 177 -0.09 -2.47 -10.27
C SER A 177 -0.01 -0.97 -10.62
N ASP A 178 0.30 -0.65 -11.88
CA ASP A 178 0.56 0.72 -12.31
C ASP A 178 -0.65 1.51 -12.83
N GLN A 179 -1.80 0.89 -13.11
CA GLN A 179 -2.92 1.58 -13.77
C GLN A 179 -4.22 1.45 -12.95
N SER A 180 -4.97 2.55 -12.83
CA SER A 180 -6.29 2.50 -12.19
C SER A 180 -7.24 1.62 -13.01
N ALA A 181 -8.19 0.93 -12.38
CA ALA A 181 -9.08 0.02 -13.10
C ALA A 181 -9.91 0.72 -14.20
N ALA A 182 -10.14 2.03 -14.06
CA ALA A 182 -10.73 2.88 -15.10
C ALA A 182 -9.83 3.05 -16.34
N GLN A 183 -8.53 3.27 -16.16
CA GLN A 183 -7.56 3.31 -17.26
C GLN A 183 -7.40 1.92 -17.91
N LEU A 184 -7.55 0.86 -17.13
CA LEU A 184 -7.56 -0.51 -17.62
C LEU A 184 -8.79 -0.82 -18.48
N LYS A 185 -10.00 -0.39 -18.08
CA LYS A 185 -11.19 -0.55 -18.94
C LYS A 185 -11.04 0.17 -20.29
N LEU A 186 -10.43 1.35 -20.29
CA LEU A 186 -10.12 2.12 -21.50
C LEU A 186 -9.02 1.46 -22.35
N ALA A 187 -8.01 0.84 -21.73
CA ALA A 187 -6.92 0.17 -22.46
C ALA A 187 -7.29 -1.24 -22.96
N ILE A 188 -8.15 -1.96 -22.23
CA ILE A 188 -8.66 -3.29 -22.60
C ILE A 188 -9.69 -3.18 -23.73
N GLY A 189 -10.31 -2.01 -23.89
CA GLY A 189 -11.43 -1.77 -24.80
C GLY A 189 -11.20 -1.95 -26.30
N ASP A 190 -10.10 -2.55 -26.79
CA ASP A 190 -10.07 -2.89 -28.23
C ASP A 190 -9.03 -3.90 -28.80
N ARG A 191 -7.96 -4.35 -28.11
CA ARG A 191 -6.87 -5.06 -28.87
C ARG A 191 -6.11 -6.23 -28.23
N ILE A 192 -6.33 -6.61 -26.97
CA ILE A 192 -5.57 -7.70 -26.34
C ILE A 192 -6.53 -8.78 -25.83
N PRO A 193 -6.55 -10.00 -26.42
CA PRO A 193 -7.35 -11.09 -25.90
C PRO A 193 -6.89 -11.46 -24.48
N ASP A 194 -7.84 -11.64 -23.56
CA ASP A 194 -7.55 -12.00 -22.17
C ASP A 194 -6.86 -13.38 -22.14
N PRO A 195 -5.63 -13.50 -21.63
CA PRO A 195 -4.89 -14.77 -21.67
C PRO A 195 -5.61 -15.90 -20.91
N LEU A 196 -6.46 -15.54 -19.94
CA LEU A 196 -7.31 -16.51 -19.24
C LEU A 196 -8.49 -16.99 -20.08
N GLU A 197 -8.97 -16.19 -21.03
CA GLU A 197 -10.00 -16.60 -21.98
C GLU A 197 -9.42 -17.56 -23.03
N GLU A 198 -8.22 -17.25 -23.53
CA GLU A 198 -7.47 -18.15 -24.41
C GLU A 198 -7.20 -19.51 -23.72
N LEU A 199 -6.87 -19.50 -22.43
CA LEU A 199 -6.72 -20.71 -21.63
C LEU A 199 -8.02 -21.52 -21.56
N LEU A 200 -9.16 -20.86 -21.34
CA LEU A 200 -10.47 -21.52 -21.34
C LEU A 200 -10.78 -22.16 -22.69
N TYR A 201 -10.47 -21.48 -23.80
CA TYR A 201 -10.62 -22.05 -25.13
C TYR A 201 -9.73 -23.29 -25.33
N LEU A 202 -8.48 -23.25 -24.88
CA LEU A 202 -7.57 -24.40 -24.98
C LEU A 202 -8.01 -25.59 -24.12
N SER A 203 -8.64 -25.33 -22.97
CA SER A 203 -9.11 -26.36 -22.04
C SER A 203 -10.54 -26.84 -22.27
N SER A 204 -11.29 -26.24 -23.20
CA SER A 204 -12.71 -26.55 -23.45
C SER A 204 -12.94 -27.58 -24.56
N VAL A 205 -11.91 -27.96 -25.32
CA VAL A 205 -11.99 -28.95 -26.40
C VAL A 205 -11.58 -30.32 -25.87
N GLY A 206 -12.54 -31.23 -25.71
CA GLY A 206 -12.41 -32.45 -24.89
C GLY A 206 -13.06 -32.21 -23.52
N ALA A 207 -13.58 -33.25 -22.86
CA ALA A 207 -14.43 -33.11 -21.67
C ALA A 207 -13.88 -32.04 -20.71
N PRO A 208 -14.65 -30.97 -20.42
CA PRO A 208 -14.13 -29.84 -19.66
C PRO A 208 -13.72 -30.34 -18.29
N SER A 209 -12.46 -30.18 -17.93
CA SER A 209 -12.02 -30.42 -16.57
C SER A 209 -12.66 -29.35 -15.69
N GLU A 210 -13.76 -29.70 -15.04
CA GLU A 210 -14.55 -28.84 -14.14
C GLU A 210 -13.66 -28.05 -13.17
N HIS A 211 -12.57 -28.69 -12.72
CA HIS A 211 -11.58 -28.12 -11.82
C HIS A 211 -10.77 -26.95 -12.43
N VAL A 212 -10.37 -27.01 -13.70
CA VAL A 212 -9.62 -25.94 -14.36
C VAL A 212 -10.52 -24.73 -14.62
N TYR A 213 -11.78 -24.97 -15.02
CA TYR A 213 -12.74 -23.89 -15.20
C TYR A 213 -13.00 -23.14 -13.87
N ALA A 214 -13.19 -23.89 -12.79
CA ALA A 214 -13.38 -23.33 -11.45
C ALA A 214 -12.18 -22.47 -11.02
N THR A 215 -10.95 -22.96 -11.19
CA THR A 215 -9.76 -22.18 -10.79
C THR A 215 -9.50 -20.95 -11.65
N VAL A 216 -9.82 -21.00 -12.95
CA VAL A 216 -9.76 -19.80 -13.81
C VAL A 216 -10.81 -18.76 -13.39
N LYS A 217 -12.02 -19.21 -13.03
CA LYS A 217 -13.06 -18.33 -12.50
C LYS A 217 -12.62 -17.69 -11.18
N ASP A 218 -12.02 -18.46 -10.28
CA ASP A 218 -11.50 -17.97 -9.00
C ASP A 218 -10.34 -16.99 -9.20
N LEU A 219 -9.45 -17.28 -10.16
CA LEU A 219 -8.36 -16.37 -10.54
C LEU A 219 -8.89 -15.05 -11.07
N ARG A 220 -9.93 -15.07 -11.92
CA ARG A 220 -10.60 -13.85 -12.41
C ARG A 220 -11.27 -13.07 -11.27
N ALA A 221 -11.91 -13.76 -10.32
CA ALA A 221 -12.51 -13.14 -9.15
C ALA A 221 -11.44 -12.50 -8.24
N ALA A 222 -10.33 -13.19 -7.99
CA ALA A 222 -9.20 -12.69 -7.22
C ALA A 222 -8.56 -11.46 -7.88
N ARG A 223 -8.38 -11.50 -9.21
CA ARG A 223 -7.93 -10.35 -10.01
C ARG A 223 -8.88 -9.16 -9.89
N ALA A 224 -10.19 -9.38 -10.00
CA ALA A 224 -11.18 -8.31 -9.85
C ALA A 224 -11.15 -7.71 -8.43
N ALA A 225 -11.02 -8.55 -7.40
CA ALA A 225 -10.88 -8.12 -6.02
C ALA A 225 -9.61 -7.29 -5.81
N ARG A 226 -8.46 -7.71 -6.37
CA ARG A 226 -7.21 -6.92 -6.30
C ARG A 226 -7.37 -5.57 -6.98
N LEU A 227 -7.91 -5.54 -8.20
CA LEU A 227 -8.12 -4.30 -8.93
C LEU A 227 -9.07 -3.35 -8.17
N GLY A 228 -10.14 -3.88 -7.58
CA GLY A 228 -11.06 -3.10 -6.74
C GLY A 228 -10.45 -2.64 -5.41
N ALA A 229 -9.48 -3.37 -4.86
CA ALA A 229 -8.72 -2.93 -3.69
C ALA A 229 -7.69 -1.84 -4.03
N LEU A 230 -7.14 -1.87 -5.25
CA LEU A 230 -6.20 -0.87 -5.77
C LEU A 230 -6.89 0.41 -6.26
N GLU A 231 -8.20 0.39 -6.52
CA GLU A 231 -8.95 1.61 -6.80
C GLU A 231 -8.93 2.54 -5.59
N ARG A 232 -8.53 3.80 -5.82
CA ARG A 232 -8.42 4.80 -4.75
C ARG A 232 -9.81 5.11 -4.20
N LYS A 233 -10.12 4.61 -3.00
CA LYS A 233 -11.41 4.84 -2.34
C LYS A 233 -11.46 6.15 -1.57
N LEU A 234 -10.29 6.69 -1.21
CA LEU A 234 -10.21 7.92 -0.42
C LEU A 234 -10.34 9.16 -1.32
N PRO A 235 -11.32 10.05 -1.07
CA PRO A 235 -11.50 11.25 -1.85
C PRO A 235 -10.31 12.20 -1.62
N PRO A 236 -9.77 12.85 -2.67
CA PRO A 236 -8.65 13.79 -2.53
C PRO A 236 -9.00 15.00 -1.65
N ILE A 237 -10.30 15.28 -1.47
CA ILE A 237 -10.84 16.31 -0.59
C ILE A 237 -10.36 16.11 0.86
N GLN A 238 -10.22 14.86 1.32
CA GLN A 238 -9.76 14.57 2.68
C GLN A 238 -8.34 15.08 2.92
N PHE A 239 -7.45 14.96 1.93
CA PHE A 239 -6.11 15.55 2.03
C PHE A 239 -6.15 17.07 2.06
N VAL A 240 -6.95 17.68 1.19
CA VAL A 240 -7.13 19.14 1.18
C VAL A 240 -7.59 19.62 2.56
N LEU A 241 -8.52 18.91 3.19
CA LEU A 241 -8.99 19.20 4.53
C LEU A 241 -7.89 19.06 5.59
N LEU A 242 -7.09 17.98 5.54
CA LEU A 242 -5.94 17.81 6.45
C LEU A 242 -4.90 18.93 6.29
N TYR A 243 -4.61 19.34 5.06
CA TYR A 243 -3.70 20.46 4.77
C TYR A 243 -4.26 21.78 5.29
N ALA A 244 -5.55 22.04 5.05
CA ALA A 244 -6.23 23.21 5.55
C ALA A 244 -6.19 23.25 7.09
N LEU A 245 -6.45 22.12 7.74
CA LEU A 245 -6.47 22.02 9.19
C LEU A 245 -5.07 22.17 9.82
N ALA A 246 -4.04 21.57 9.22
CA ALA A 246 -2.65 21.78 9.62
C ALA A 246 -2.22 23.25 9.45
N SER A 247 -2.62 23.88 8.34
CA SER A 247 -2.33 25.30 8.09
C SER A 247 -3.07 26.22 9.08
N ALA A 248 -4.31 25.89 9.43
CA ALA A 248 -5.09 26.62 10.43
C ALA A 248 -4.48 26.49 11.83
N LEU A 249 -3.96 25.31 12.19
CA LEU A 249 -3.28 25.09 13.47
C LEU A 249 -2.00 25.94 13.58
N LEU A 250 -1.20 26.00 12.51
CA LEU A 250 -0.02 26.87 12.46
C LEU A 250 -0.41 28.35 12.50
N ALA A 251 -1.46 28.75 11.77
CA ALA A 251 -1.95 30.12 11.80
C ALA A 251 -2.46 30.53 13.20
N ALA A 252 -3.14 29.63 13.92
CA ALA A 252 -3.61 29.88 15.28
C ALA A 252 -2.46 30.16 16.26
N LEU A 253 -1.34 29.42 16.14
CA LEU A 253 -0.13 29.71 16.93
C LEU A 253 0.46 31.08 16.61
N VAL A 254 0.56 31.43 15.33
CA VAL A 254 1.04 32.77 14.91
C VAL A 254 0.15 33.86 15.49
N LEU A 255 -1.18 33.68 15.45
CA LEU A 255 -2.12 34.63 16.03
C LEU A 255 -1.93 34.77 17.54
N GLN A 256 -1.84 33.66 18.27
CA GLN A 256 -1.64 33.68 19.73
C GLN A 256 -0.33 34.36 20.12
N THR A 257 0.78 34.01 19.48
CA THR A 257 2.09 34.62 19.76
C THR A 257 2.11 36.10 19.38
N SER A 258 1.50 36.47 18.26
CA SER A 258 1.41 37.89 17.86
C SER A 258 0.60 38.74 18.84
N ALA A 259 -0.47 38.18 19.43
CA ALA A 259 -1.26 38.82 20.47
C ALA A 259 -0.44 38.98 21.77
N ALA A 260 0.35 37.95 22.14
CA ALA A 260 1.24 38.01 23.29
C ALA A 260 2.30 39.13 23.14
N ILE A 261 2.94 39.24 21.96
CA ILE A 261 3.91 40.30 21.66
C ILE A 261 3.26 41.68 21.80
N ALA A 262 2.04 41.86 21.30
CA ALA A 262 1.30 43.12 21.40
C ALA A 262 0.99 43.51 22.86
N ALA A 263 0.86 42.53 23.76
CA ALA A 263 0.69 42.75 25.19
C ALA A 263 1.99 43.04 25.95
N GLY A 264 3.15 43.09 25.27
CA GLY A 264 4.44 43.45 25.87
C GLY A 264 5.21 42.29 26.49
N THR A 265 5.03 41.06 26.02
CA THR A 265 5.76 39.89 26.53
C THR A 265 7.27 39.94 26.29
N SER A 266 8.01 39.29 27.19
CA SER A 266 9.49 39.24 27.17
C SER A 266 10.03 38.48 25.95
N SER A 267 11.23 38.88 25.50
CA SER A 267 11.97 38.24 24.41
C SER A 267 12.28 36.75 24.63
N THR A 268 12.31 36.28 25.88
CA THR A 268 12.49 34.86 26.22
C THR A 268 11.29 34.01 25.85
N HIS A 269 10.06 34.54 26.01
CA HIS A 269 8.82 33.86 25.62
C HIS A 269 8.78 33.60 24.11
N LEU A 270 9.18 34.61 23.32
CA LEU A 270 9.22 34.51 21.86
C LEU A 270 10.19 33.43 21.37
N ARG A 271 11.34 33.26 22.03
CA ARG A 271 12.30 32.19 21.69
C ARG A 271 11.68 30.81 21.93
N PHE A 272 11.03 30.63 23.08
CA PHE A 272 10.36 29.38 23.42
C PHE A 272 9.25 29.06 22.41
N GLU A 273 8.34 30.01 22.14
CA GLU A 273 7.26 29.80 21.17
C GLU A 273 7.78 29.52 19.76
N THR A 274 8.88 30.16 19.35
CA THR A 274 9.51 29.88 18.05
C THR A 274 10.00 28.43 17.97
N THR A 275 10.59 27.90 19.04
CA THR A 275 11.04 26.49 19.07
C THR A 275 9.87 25.52 19.03
N VAL A 276 8.78 25.81 19.76
CA VAL A 276 7.57 24.98 19.76
C VAL A 276 6.89 25.01 18.39
N PHE A 277 6.79 26.18 17.77
CA PHE A 277 6.23 26.32 16.42
C PHE A 277 7.04 25.55 15.38
N ALA A 278 8.37 25.64 15.43
CA ALA A 278 9.24 24.89 14.54
C ALA A 278 9.09 23.38 14.72
N LEU A 279 9.06 22.89 15.96
CA LEU A 279 8.84 21.48 16.26
C LEU A 279 7.48 21.00 15.73
N LEU A 280 6.42 21.78 15.94
CA LEU A 280 5.09 21.45 15.45
C LEU A 280 5.03 21.43 13.92
N ALA A 281 5.66 22.41 13.25
CA ALA A 281 5.73 22.46 11.78
C ALA A 281 6.44 21.22 11.22
N VAL A 282 7.56 20.80 11.83
CA VAL A 282 8.26 19.55 11.48
C VAL A 282 7.32 18.36 11.65
N ALA A 283 6.63 18.25 12.79
CA ALA A 283 5.74 17.14 13.09
C ALA A 283 4.56 17.06 12.11
N LEU A 284 3.90 18.18 11.82
CA LEU A 284 2.76 18.23 10.88
C LEU A 284 3.20 17.89 9.46
N VAL A 285 4.33 18.45 8.99
CA VAL A 285 4.84 18.15 7.65
C VAL A 285 5.26 16.69 7.55
N ALA A 286 5.94 16.15 8.57
CA ALA A 286 6.31 14.73 8.61
C ALA A 286 5.06 13.84 8.56
N CYS A 287 4.04 14.14 9.37
CA CYS A 287 2.79 13.39 9.40
C CYS A 287 2.06 13.40 8.04
N LEU A 288 1.90 14.58 7.43
CA LEU A 288 1.26 14.71 6.13
C LEU A 288 2.06 14.00 5.03
N ARG A 289 3.39 14.04 5.09
CA ARG A 289 4.26 13.33 4.15
C ARG A 289 4.15 11.82 4.30
N ILE A 290 4.12 11.31 5.53
CA ILE A 290 3.88 9.88 5.79
C ILE A 290 2.53 9.45 5.21
N LEU A 291 1.47 10.22 5.47
CA LEU A 291 0.14 9.94 4.90
C LEU A 291 0.14 9.95 3.37
N GLN A 292 0.85 10.89 2.75
CA GLN A 292 0.99 10.93 1.29
C GLN A 292 1.75 9.73 0.73
N ASP A 293 2.81 9.28 1.42
CA ASP A 293 3.57 8.09 1.03
C ASP A 293 2.72 6.83 1.13
N ILE A 294 1.96 6.65 2.22
CA ILE A 294 1.03 5.53 2.40
C ILE A 294 -0.07 5.54 1.33
N TRP A 295 -0.57 6.73 0.98
CA TRP A 295 -1.60 6.88 -0.05
C TRP A 295 -1.13 6.57 -1.46
N SER A 296 0.17 6.59 -1.71
CA SER A 296 0.78 6.24 -2.97
C SER A 296 1.03 4.72 -3.01
N PRO A 297 0.22 3.92 -3.74
CA PRO A 297 0.46 2.48 -3.85
C PRO A 297 1.75 2.13 -4.60
N LYS A 298 2.39 3.11 -5.27
CA LYS A 298 3.53 2.91 -6.17
C LYS A 298 4.88 3.27 -5.57
N SER A 299 4.89 4.06 -4.50
CA SER A 299 6.09 4.69 -3.96
C SER A 299 5.95 4.79 -2.46
N GLY A 300 6.88 4.18 -1.74
CA GLY A 300 6.94 4.22 -0.28
C GLY A 300 7.60 2.98 0.29
N ALA A 301 7.91 3.02 1.58
CA ALA A 301 8.42 1.86 2.33
C ALA A 301 7.39 0.72 2.43
N TYR A 302 6.11 1.04 2.25
CA TYR A 302 4.97 0.13 2.38
C TYR A 302 4.42 -0.33 1.01
N ASN A 303 5.27 -0.35 -0.02
CA ASN A 303 4.84 -0.67 -1.37
C ASN A 303 4.51 -2.17 -1.54
N VAL A 304 3.27 -2.44 -1.96
CA VAL A 304 2.78 -3.78 -2.35
C VAL A 304 3.54 -4.34 -3.56
N ASP A 305 4.07 -3.48 -4.44
CA ASP A 305 4.82 -3.87 -5.63
C ASP A 305 6.07 -4.69 -5.31
N ALA A 306 6.77 -4.40 -4.22
CA ALA A 306 7.98 -5.14 -3.86
C ALA A 306 7.65 -6.61 -3.56
N VAL A 307 6.54 -6.83 -2.84
CA VAL A 307 6.01 -8.17 -2.56
C VAL A 307 5.50 -8.81 -3.85
N LEU A 308 4.73 -8.09 -4.65
CA LEU A 308 4.23 -8.54 -5.96
C LEU A 308 5.37 -9.01 -6.86
N VAL A 309 6.44 -8.22 -7.02
CA VAL A 309 7.60 -8.58 -7.84
C VAL A 309 8.23 -9.88 -7.35
N THR A 310 8.36 -10.03 -6.03
CA THR A 310 8.93 -11.26 -5.45
C THR A 310 8.04 -12.47 -5.70
N CYS A 311 6.73 -12.33 -5.51
CA CYS A 311 5.75 -13.39 -5.76
C CYS A 311 5.66 -13.76 -7.25
N VAL A 312 5.60 -12.77 -8.14
CA VAL A 312 5.56 -12.96 -9.60
C VAL A 312 6.84 -13.62 -10.08
N MET A 313 8.01 -13.17 -9.62
CA MET A 313 9.27 -13.82 -9.96
C MET A 313 9.33 -15.28 -9.50
N GLY A 314 8.73 -15.61 -8.36
CA GLY A 314 8.60 -17.00 -7.90
C GLY A 314 7.74 -17.84 -8.85
N LEU A 315 6.60 -17.29 -9.29
CA LEU A 315 5.69 -17.94 -10.23
C LEU A 315 6.31 -18.08 -11.64
N GLU A 316 6.98 -17.03 -12.14
CA GLU A 316 7.68 -17.02 -13.42
C GLU A 316 8.78 -18.09 -13.44
N ARG A 317 9.59 -18.19 -12.37
CA ARG A 317 10.61 -19.26 -12.25
C ARG A 317 10.00 -20.65 -12.28
N GLN A 318 8.91 -20.88 -11.54
CA GLN A 318 8.24 -22.18 -11.55
C GLN A 318 7.72 -22.53 -12.96
N LEU A 319 7.20 -21.55 -13.70
CA LEU A 319 6.77 -21.74 -15.08
C LEU A 319 7.96 -22.01 -16.02
N ASP A 320 9.05 -21.27 -15.88
CA ASP A 320 10.25 -21.44 -16.70
C ASP A 320 10.89 -22.82 -16.46
N ASP A 321 10.98 -23.28 -15.22
CA ASP A 321 11.51 -24.62 -14.89
C ASP A 321 10.69 -25.73 -15.56
N LEU A 322 9.35 -25.60 -15.57
CA LEU A 322 8.44 -26.54 -16.23
C LEU A 322 8.54 -26.49 -17.77
N LEU A 323 8.90 -25.35 -18.33
CA LEU A 323 9.07 -25.16 -19.77
C LEU A 323 10.47 -25.61 -20.25
N ILE A 324 11.52 -25.39 -19.45
CA ILE A 324 12.93 -25.72 -19.77
C ILE A 324 13.20 -27.21 -19.66
N LEU A 325 12.54 -27.96 -18.77
CA LEU A 325 12.66 -29.43 -18.68
C LEU A 325 12.27 -30.19 -19.97
N ARG A 326 11.99 -29.47 -21.06
CA ARG A 326 11.47 -29.98 -22.33
C ARG A 326 12.27 -29.51 -23.56
N GLU A 327 13.19 -28.55 -23.44
CA GLU A 327 14.19 -28.27 -24.48
C GLU A 327 15.37 -29.25 -24.37
#